data_AF-A0A0R1ERT2-F1
#
_entry.id   AF-A0A0R1ERT2-F1
#
_cell.length_a   1.000
_cell.length_b   1.000
_cell.length_c   1.000
_cell.angle_alpha   90.00
_cell.angle_beta   90.00
_cell.angle_gamma   90.00
#
_symmetry.space_group_name_H-M   'P 1'
#
loop_
_entity.id
_entity.type
_entity.pdbx_description
1 polymer ?
#
loop_
_entity_poly.entity_id
_entity_poly.type
_entity_poly.pdbx_seq_one_letter_code
_entity_poly.pdbx_strand_id
1 'polypeptide(L)'
;MINYAELKQGNHGLPSWDGLLGPVMLSASTKEQWNRQELVAATVSLLNLPEELYQKKLSPEHKTSIIEDRISWAMSELVIGDSCSVPDVQFIE
;
A
#
# COMPACT_ATOMS: atom_id res chain seq x y z
N MET A 1 1.46 -5.09 -14.38
CA MET A 1 0.70 -5.59 -13.22
C MET A 1 1.60 -6.53 -12.43
N ILE A 2 1.53 -6.47 -11.11
CA ILE A 2 2.32 -7.27 -10.18
C ILE A 2 1.46 -8.45 -9.72
N ASN A 3 2.02 -9.65 -9.77
CA ASN A 3 1.39 -10.83 -9.19
C ASN A 3 1.52 -10.77 -7.66
N TYR A 4 0.43 -10.51 -6.95
CA TYR A 4 0.45 -10.34 -5.49
C TYR A 4 0.94 -11.60 -4.76
N ALA A 5 0.79 -12.78 -5.35
CA ALA A 5 1.22 -14.06 -4.78
C ALA A 5 2.74 -14.22 -4.74
N GLU A 6 3.48 -13.45 -5.56
CA GLU A 6 4.94 -13.46 -5.61
C GLU A 6 5.57 -12.48 -4.60
N LEU A 7 4.77 -11.58 -4.02
CA LEU A 7 5.23 -10.68 -2.97
C LEU A 7 5.39 -11.43 -1.65
N LYS A 8 6.12 -10.83 -0.71
CA LYS A 8 6.21 -11.36 0.65
C LYS A 8 4.80 -11.45 1.24
N GLN A 9 4.40 -12.67 1.61
CA GLN A 9 3.05 -12.94 2.13
C GLN A 9 2.94 -12.62 3.62
N GLY A 10 1.78 -12.09 4.00
CA GLY A 10 1.36 -11.97 5.39
C GLY A 10 0.21 -12.95 5.67
N ASN A 11 -0.71 -12.55 6.54
CA ASN A 11 -1.89 -13.35 6.86
C ASN A 11 -3.01 -13.19 5.81
N HIS A 12 -3.99 -14.09 5.86
CA HIS A 12 -5.25 -14.02 5.11
C HIS A 12 -5.15 -14.13 3.57
N GLY A 13 -4.01 -14.60 3.05
CA GLY A 13 -3.76 -14.73 1.60
C GLY A 13 -3.42 -13.40 0.92
N LEU A 14 -2.95 -12.42 1.69
CA LEU A 14 -2.56 -11.09 1.21
C LEU A 14 -1.08 -10.83 1.50
N PRO A 15 -0.39 -9.98 0.70
CA PRO A 15 0.98 -9.56 0.96
C PRO A 15 1.12 -8.87 2.32
N SER A 16 2.24 -9.06 3.03
CA SER A 16 2.55 -8.29 4.23
C SER A 16 2.82 -6.81 3.89
N TRP A 17 2.77 -5.91 4.88
CA TRP A 17 3.02 -4.49 4.62
C TRP A 17 4.42 -4.24 4.03
N ASP A 18 5.44 -4.97 4.48
CA ASP A 18 6.81 -4.83 3.98
C ASP A 18 6.99 -5.45 2.59
N GLY A 19 6.16 -6.43 2.22
CA GLY A 19 6.04 -6.93 0.85
C GLY A 19 5.43 -5.91 -0.12
N LEU A 20 4.77 -4.86 0.39
CA LEU A 20 4.11 -3.82 -0.40
C LEU A 20 4.96 -2.56 -0.59
N LEU A 21 6.14 -2.46 0.06
CA LEU A 21 7.02 -1.29 -0.08
C LEU A 21 7.39 -1.03 -1.56
N GLY A 22 7.80 -2.08 -2.29
CA GLY A 22 8.11 -1.98 -3.72
C GLY A 22 6.93 -1.52 -4.59
N PRO A 23 5.77 -2.19 -4.53
CA PRO A 23 4.55 -1.73 -5.21
C PRO A 23 4.15 -0.29 -4.90
N VAL A 24 4.20 0.13 -3.63
CA VAL A 24 3.86 1.50 -3.21
C VAL A 24 4.86 2.50 -3.78
N MET A 25 6.17 2.22 -3.71
CA MET A 25 7.19 3.08 -4.32
C MET A 25 7.01 3.20 -5.84
N LEU A 26 6.70 2.08 -6.51
CA LEU A 26 6.46 2.08 -7.95
C LEU A 26 5.26 2.97 -8.30
N SER A 27 4.13 2.86 -7.57
CA SER A 27 2.99 3.75 -7.74
C SER A 27 3.34 5.21 -7.44
N ALA A 28 4.04 5.47 -6.35
CA ALA A 28 4.41 6.83 -5.96
C ALA A 28 5.29 7.50 -7.03
N SER A 29 6.19 6.75 -7.68
CA SER A 29 7.11 7.26 -8.70
C SER A 29 6.46 7.75 -10.00
N THR A 30 5.16 7.48 -10.23
CA THR A 30 4.52 7.85 -11.50
C THR A 30 4.04 9.30 -11.59
N LYS A 31 3.99 10.04 -10.47
CA LYS A 31 3.73 11.49 -10.45
C LYS A 31 4.25 12.11 -9.14
N GLU A 32 4.49 13.42 -9.16
CA GLU A 32 5.11 14.13 -8.04
C GLU A 32 4.19 14.28 -6.82
N GLN A 33 2.88 14.41 -7.02
CA GLN A 33 1.93 14.69 -5.94
C GLN A 33 0.75 13.71 -5.96
N TRP A 34 0.47 13.15 -4.80
CA TRP A 34 -0.61 12.18 -4.59
C TRP A 34 -1.52 12.63 -3.47
N ASN A 35 -2.83 12.50 -3.67
CA ASN A 35 -3.72 12.30 -2.54
C ASN A 35 -3.51 10.87 -2.00
N ARG A 36 -3.57 10.71 -0.68
CA ARG A 36 -3.38 9.41 -0.02
C ARG A 36 -4.30 8.32 -0.57
N GLN A 37 -5.59 8.60 -0.75
CA GLN A 37 -6.56 7.63 -1.26
C GLN A 37 -6.28 7.25 -2.71
N GLU A 38 -5.83 8.20 -3.53
CA GLU A 38 -5.42 7.93 -4.91
C GLU A 38 -4.22 6.99 -4.97
N LEU A 39 -3.21 7.18 -4.11
CA LEU A 39 -2.02 6.33 -4.10
C LEU A 39 -2.37 4.90 -3.63
N VAL A 40 -3.27 4.78 -2.65
CA VAL A 40 -3.79 3.47 -2.23
C VAL A 40 -4.50 2.79 -3.41
N ALA A 41 -5.43 3.48 -4.08
CA ALA A 41 -6.16 2.93 -5.22
C ALA A 41 -5.24 2.55 -6.39
N ALA A 42 -4.23 3.37 -6.69
CA ALA A 42 -3.24 3.08 -7.71
C ALA A 42 -2.39 1.84 -7.36
N THR A 43 -1.98 1.72 -6.10
CA THR A 43 -1.23 0.56 -5.62
C THR A 43 -2.07 -0.71 -5.69
N VAL A 44 -3.34 -0.66 -5.25
CA VAL A 44 -4.27 -1.79 -5.41
C VAL A 44 -4.42 -2.16 -6.87
N SER A 45 -4.56 -1.20 -7.78
CA SER A 45 -4.70 -1.46 -9.22
C SER A 45 -3.44 -2.12 -9.84
N LEU A 46 -2.26 -1.90 -9.26
CA LEU A 46 -1.04 -2.60 -9.67
C LEU A 46 -1.01 -4.06 -9.22
N LEU A 47 -1.58 -4.34 -8.05
CA LEU A 47 -1.70 -5.68 -7.49
C LEU A 47 -2.89 -6.35 -8.17
N ASN A 48 -2.66 -7.33 -9.03
CA ASN A 48 -3.73 -8.04 -9.74
C ASN A 48 -4.52 -8.95 -8.77
N LEU A 49 -5.24 -8.34 -7.83
CA LEU A 49 -5.91 -8.98 -6.70
C LEU A 49 -7.33 -9.40 -7.12
N PRO A 50 -7.75 -10.62 -6.73
CA PRO A 50 -9.16 -11.01 -6.80
C PRO A 50 -10.03 -10.10 -5.93
N GLU A 51 -11.26 -9.83 -6.40
CA GLU A 51 -12.23 -8.97 -5.69
C GLU A 51 -12.49 -9.43 -4.25
N GLU A 52 -12.56 -10.75 -4.02
CA GLU A 52 -12.75 -11.34 -2.69
C GLU A 52 -11.65 -10.91 -1.70
N LEU A 53 -10.40 -10.84 -2.18
CA LEU A 53 -9.26 -10.43 -1.35
C LEU A 53 -9.21 -8.91 -1.19
N TYR A 54 -9.62 -8.15 -2.21
CA TYR A 54 -9.72 -6.69 -2.13
C TYR A 54 -10.77 -6.23 -1.10
N GLN A 55 -11.93 -6.89 -1.06
CA GLN A 55 -13.01 -6.56 -0.13
C GLN A 55 -12.82 -7.18 1.27
N LYS A 56 -11.77 -7.98 1.48
CA LYS A 56 -11.58 -8.72 2.72
C LYS A 56 -11.27 -7.78 3.88
N LYS A 57 -12.10 -7.83 4.91
CA LYS A 57 -11.97 -7.06 6.15
C LYS A 57 -11.51 -7.94 7.30
N LEU A 58 -10.85 -7.34 8.30
CA LEU A 58 -10.45 -8.05 9.51
C LEU A 58 -11.67 -8.46 10.35
N SER A 59 -12.66 -7.58 10.43
CA SER A 59 -13.96 -7.84 11.03
C SER A 59 -15.05 -6.98 10.36
N PRO A 60 -16.35 -7.31 10.49
CA PRO A 60 -17.43 -6.57 9.83
C PRO A 60 -17.46 -5.07 10.18
N GLU A 61 -17.03 -4.70 11.39
CA GLU A 61 -16.96 -3.33 11.87
C GLU A 61 -15.75 -2.54 11.37
N HIS A 62 -14.74 -3.20 10.79
CA HIS A 62 -13.61 -2.50 10.16
C HIS A 62 -14.08 -1.73 8.92
N LYS A 63 -13.69 -0.46 8.83
CA LYS A 63 -14.12 0.42 7.74
C LYS A 63 -13.39 0.10 6.44
N THR A 64 -12.08 -0.11 6.53
CA THR A 64 -11.14 -0.39 5.43
C THR A 64 -10.94 -1.88 5.23
N SER A 65 -10.44 -2.25 4.06
CA SER A 65 -10.00 -3.63 3.80
C SER A 65 -8.60 -3.88 4.35
N ILE A 66 -8.27 -5.16 4.55
CA ILE A 66 -6.94 -5.56 5.06
C ILE A 66 -5.84 -5.07 4.10
N ILE A 67 -6.08 -5.07 2.79
CA ILE A 67 -5.07 -4.63 1.83
C ILE A 67 -4.86 -3.11 1.88
N GLU A 68 -5.92 -2.32 2.04
CA GLU A 68 -5.82 -0.87 2.21
C GLU A 68 -5.03 -0.49 3.47
N ASP A 69 -5.25 -1.21 4.57
CA ASP A 69 -4.52 -1.02 5.82
C ASP A 69 -3.03 -1.34 5.67
N ARG A 70 -2.70 -2.42 4.95
CA ARG A 70 -1.29 -2.81 4.74
C ARG A 70 -0.55 -1.86 3.80
N ILE A 71 -1.23 -1.38 2.75
CA ILE A 71 -0.68 -0.33 1.87
C ILE A 71 -0.46 0.94 2.68
N SER A 72 -1.42 1.30 3.53
CA SER A 72 -1.32 2.45 4.43
C SER A 72 -0.10 2.38 5.35
N TRP A 73 0.17 1.21 5.95
CA TRP A 73 1.38 1.01 6.77
C TRP A 73 2.66 1.08 5.93
N ALA A 74 2.68 0.46 4.75
CA ALA A 74 3.83 0.54 3.85
C ALA A 74 4.15 2.00 3.45
N MET A 75 3.12 2.82 3.21
CA MET A 75 3.29 4.25 2.97
C MET A 75 3.93 4.95 4.18
N SER A 76 3.43 4.73 5.40
CA SER A 76 4.01 5.34 6.60
C SER A 76 5.49 4.99 6.78
N GLU A 77 5.87 3.74 6.53
CA GLU A 77 7.26 3.29 6.62
C GLU A 77 8.15 3.93 5.56
N LEU A 78 7.64 4.16 4.34
CA LEU A 78 8.37 4.88 3.31
C LEU A 78 8.53 6.36 3.63
N VAL A 79 7.52 7.02 4.21
CA VAL A 79 7.65 8.41 4.67
C VAL A 79 8.70 8.53 5.77
N ILE A 80 8.69 7.60 6.74
CA ILE A 80 9.70 7.55 7.80
C ILE A 80 11.09 7.27 7.20
N GLY A 81 11.18 6.32 6.27
CA GLY A 81 12.44 5.99 5.58
C GLY A 81 13.00 7.17 4.79
N ASP A 82 12.14 7.91 4.08
CA ASP A 82 12.50 9.10 3.33
C ASP A 82 12.97 10.23 4.26
N SER A 83 12.23 10.50 5.34
CA SER A 83 12.58 11.44 6.41
C SER A 83 13.89 11.08 7.12
N CYS A 84 14.20 9.79 7.24
CA CYS A 84 15.50 9.32 7.75
C CYS A 84 16.63 9.39 6.72
N SER A 85 16.32 9.51 5.43
CA SER A 85 17.30 9.49 4.34
C SER A 85 17.62 10.85 3.73
N VAL A 86 16.77 11.88 3.91
CA VAL A 86 16.99 13.28 3.48
C VAL A 86 16.09 14.27 4.24
N PRO A 87 16.53 15.54 4.47
CA PRO A 87 15.67 16.58 5.01
C PRO A 87 14.66 17.06 3.94
N ASP A 88 13.41 17.28 4.36
CA ASP A 88 12.32 17.96 3.64
C ASP A 88 11.63 17.22 2.47
N VAL A 89 10.77 16.24 2.78
CA VAL A 89 9.64 15.86 1.92
C VAL A 89 8.34 15.98 2.71
N GLN A 90 7.45 16.89 2.29
CA GLN A 90 6.18 17.17 2.96
C GLN A 90 5.02 16.41 2.28
N PHE A 91 4.29 15.64 3.07
CA PHE A 91 2.95 15.15 2.72
C PHE A 91 1.92 16.08 3.35
N ILE A 92 0.98 16.60 2.55
CA ILE A 92 -0.12 17.45 3.02
C ILE A 92 -1.28 16.54 3.46
N GLU A 93 -1.78 16.77 4.68
CA GLU A 93 -2.89 16.03 5.33
C GLU A 93 -4.24 16.14 4.61
#